data_AF-A0A7Z8VQM8-F1
#
_entry.id   AF-A0A7Z8VQM8-F1
#
_cell.length_a   1.000
_cell.length_b   1.000
_cell.length_c   1.000
_cell.angle_alpha   90.00
_cell.angle_beta   90.00
_cell.angle_gamma   90.00
#
_symmetry.space_group_name_H-M   'P 1'
#
loop_
_entity.id
_entity.type
_entity.pdbx_description
1 polymer ?
#
loop_
_entity_poly.entity_id
_entity_poly.type
_entity_poly.pdbx_seq_one_letter_code
_entity_poly.pdbx_strand_id
1 'polypeptide(L)'
;FMNSEFTGQLIFTGLIDELFEHRFGELPYRSLAFKFENLPTEQFQERTTINYPNDYDFTRITEFKHISQQTISGTTIVKEFPQNFERDNPDKNIPYYPIFTDENKQKLDRYLSFAEQFDNITLVGRLAENRYYDMDDIVARALQVFADEF
;
A
#
# COMPACT_ATOMS: atom_id res chain seq x y z
N PHE A 1 3.14 -23.91 -11.80
CA PHE A 1 4.23 -23.57 -10.88
C PHE A 1 5.50 -24.29 -11.34
N MET A 2 6.64 -23.62 -11.53
CA MET A 2 7.81 -24.20 -12.21
C MET A 2 7.46 -24.80 -13.60
N ASN A 3 6.99 -23.95 -14.53
CA ASN A 3 6.60 -24.30 -15.91
C ASN A 3 5.44 -25.30 -16.09
N SER A 4 4.73 -25.68 -15.03
CA SER A 4 3.46 -26.40 -15.12
C SER A 4 2.27 -25.51 -14.78
N GLU A 5 1.06 -25.99 -15.02
CA GLU A 5 -0.16 -25.40 -14.46
C GLU A 5 -0.13 -25.45 -12.92
N PHE A 6 -0.61 -24.40 -12.26
CA PHE A 6 -0.79 -24.41 -10.81
C PHE A 6 -2.25 -24.73 -10.49
N THR A 7 -2.50 -25.84 -9.82
CA THR A 7 -3.85 -26.35 -9.50
C THR A 7 -4.21 -26.18 -8.02
N GLY A 8 -3.34 -25.53 -7.23
CA GLY A 8 -3.59 -25.28 -5.82
C GLY A 8 -4.47 -24.04 -5.60
N GLN A 9 -4.76 -23.79 -4.32
CA GLN A 9 -5.38 -22.55 -3.87
C GLN A 9 -4.37 -21.41 -3.90
N LEU A 10 -4.76 -20.28 -4.48
CA LEU A 10 -3.99 -19.05 -4.57
C LEU A 10 -4.61 -17.98 -3.68
N ILE A 11 -3.93 -17.66 -2.57
CA ILE A 11 -4.23 -16.46 -1.80
C ILE A 11 -3.41 -15.31 -2.41
N PHE A 12 -4.10 -14.35 -3.02
CA PHE A 12 -3.46 -13.23 -3.70
C PHE A 12 -3.70 -11.91 -2.96
N THR A 13 -2.61 -11.20 -2.67
CA THR A 13 -2.60 -9.96 -1.89
C THR A 13 -2.00 -8.76 -2.65
N GLY A 14 -1.58 -8.97 -3.89
CA GLY A 14 -0.98 -7.96 -4.77
C GLY A 14 -2.02 -7.14 -5.53
N LEU A 15 -1.57 -6.40 -6.55
CA LEU A 15 -2.43 -5.60 -7.41
C LEU A 15 -3.33 -6.49 -8.28
N ILE A 16 -4.65 -6.39 -8.13
CA ILE A 16 -5.60 -7.20 -8.90
C ILE A 16 -5.53 -6.93 -10.41
N ASP A 17 -5.22 -5.70 -10.81
CA ASP A 17 -5.02 -5.37 -12.20
C ASP A 17 -3.74 -5.98 -12.78
N GLU A 18 -2.67 -6.06 -11.98
CA GLU A 18 -1.43 -6.77 -12.35
C GLU A 18 -1.64 -8.29 -12.49
N LEU A 19 -2.41 -8.90 -11.57
CA LEU A 19 -2.76 -10.33 -11.61
C LEU A 19 -3.35 -10.74 -12.98
N PHE A 20 -4.12 -9.85 -13.60
CA PHE A 20 -4.78 -10.06 -14.87
C PHE A 20 -4.20 -9.22 -16.01
N GLU A 21 -2.88 -8.95 -15.96
CA GLU A 21 -2.10 -8.30 -17.02
C GLU A 21 -2.69 -6.97 -17.51
N HIS A 22 -3.30 -6.20 -16.61
CA HIS A 22 -3.97 -4.94 -16.87
C HIS A 22 -5.03 -5.00 -17.99
N ARG A 23 -5.70 -6.15 -18.18
CA ARG A 23 -6.70 -6.39 -19.23
C ARG A 23 -7.83 -5.35 -19.30
N PHE A 24 -8.20 -4.71 -18.19
CA PHE A 24 -9.22 -3.66 -18.12
C PHE A 24 -8.63 -2.26 -17.86
N GLY A 25 -7.31 -2.11 -18.03
CA GLY A 25 -6.55 -0.91 -17.73
C GLY A 25 -6.04 -0.88 -16.29
N GLU A 26 -5.07 0.01 -16.03
CA GLU A 26 -4.44 0.15 -14.71
C GLU A 26 -5.41 0.76 -13.69
N LEU A 27 -5.42 0.21 -12.47
CA LEU A 27 -6.08 0.84 -11.33
C LEU A 27 -5.14 1.93 -10.78
N PRO A 28 -5.57 3.20 -10.70
CA PRO A 28 -4.66 4.27 -10.34
C PRO A 28 -4.42 4.34 -8.82
N TYR A 29 -3.17 4.60 -8.47
CA TYR A 29 -2.71 4.83 -7.11
C TYR A 29 -1.94 6.15 -7.01
N ARG A 30 -1.81 6.67 -5.79
CA ARG A 30 -0.75 7.61 -5.41
C ARG A 30 0.40 6.83 -4.80
N SER A 31 1.61 7.25 -5.10
CA SER A 31 2.82 6.76 -4.45
C SER A 31 3.41 7.81 -3.49
N LEU A 32 4.47 7.43 -2.78
CA LEU A 32 5.21 8.30 -1.87
C LEU A 32 6.71 8.13 -2.13
N ALA A 33 7.46 9.23 -2.08
CA ALA A 33 8.90 9.20 -1.96
C ALA A 33 9.29 9.54 -0.51
N PHE A 34 10.17 8.72 0.07
CA PHE A 34 10.64 8.88 1.44
C PHE A 34 12.07 9.38 1.44
N LYS A 35 12.31 10.53 2.10
CA LYS A 35 13.65 11.04 2.33
C LYS A 35 14.02 10.90 3.80
N PHE A 36 14.87 9.93 4.10
CA PHE A 36 15.39 9.71 5.44
C PHE A 36 16.57 10.65 5.73
N GLU A 37 16.60 11.21 6.94
CA GLU A 37 17.70 12.04 7.43
C GLU A 37 18.07 11.60 8.85
N ASN A 38 19.37 11.37 9.08
CA ASN A 38 19.93 11.10 10.40
C ASN A 38 20.56 12.38 10.94
N LEU A 39 20.16 12.81 12.12
CA LEU A 39 20.52 14.11 12.68
C LEU A 39 21.27 13.94 14.00
N PRO A 40 22.36 14.69 14.24
CA PRO A 40 23.10 14.66 15.50
C PRO A 40 22.41 15.52 16.57
N THR A 41 21.10 15.35 16.73
CA THR A 41 20.28 15.98 17.77
C THR A 41 19.46 14.91 18.48
N GLU A 42 19.25 15.05 19.78
CA GLU A 42 18.50 14.06 20.56
C GLU A 42 17.03 13.96 20.14
N GLN A 43 16.45 15.09 19.76
CA GLN A 43 15.06 15.21 19.32
C GLN A 43 14.97 16.32 18.27
N PHE A 44 14.33 16.05 17.15
CA PHE A 44 14.15 17.00 16.05
C PHE A 44 12.85 17.82 16.20
N GLN A 45 11.77 17.18 16.63
CA GLN A 45 10.44 17.80 16.70
C GLN A 45 9.67 17.37 17.95
N GLU A 46 8.63 18.13 18.32
CA GLU A 46 7.89 17.92 19.57
C GLU A 46 6.99 16.66 19.58
N ARG A 47 6.67 16.11 18.41
CA ARG A 47 5.71 15.01 18.24
C ARG A 47 6.20 14.01 17.20
N THR A 48 5.72 12.78 17.26
CA THR A 48 6.04 11.72 16.29
C THR A 48 5.87 12.17 14.85
N THR A 49 4.75 12.82 14.52
CA THR A 49 4.46 13.29 13.16
C THR A 49 3.98 14.73 13.22
N ILE A 50 4.55 15.60 12.39
CA ILE A 50 4.08 16.96 12.16
C ILE A 50 3.72 17.10 10.68
N ASN A 51 2.50 17.57 10.41
CA ASN A 51 1.99 17.82 9.06
C ASN A 51 2.26 19.27 8.65
N TYR A 52 2.60 19.46 7.38
CA TYR A 52 2.93 20.75 6.80
C TYR A 52 2.00 21.04 5.62
N PRO A 53 0.79 21.57 5.87
CA PRO A 53 -0.24 21.66 4.84
C PRO A 53 0.05 22.69 3.74
N ASN A 54 0.89 23.70 4.00
CA ASN A 54 0.99 24.89 3.12
C ASN A 54 2.40 25.29 2.68
N ASP A 55 3.45 24.84 3.39
CA ASP A 55 4.74 25.54 3.37
C ASP A 55 5.86 24.79 2.60
N TYR A 56 5.64 23.52 2.24
CA TYR A 56 6.68 22.66 1.68
C TYR A 56 6.14 21.64 0.66
N ASP A 57 7.05 21.08 -0.15
CA ASP A 57 6.75 20.02 -1.12
C ASP A 57 6.51 18.64 -0.48
N PHE A 58 6.91 18.46 0.80
CA PHE A 58 6.57 17.28 1.59
C PHE A 58 5.32 17.54 2.43
N THR A 59 4.54 16.48 2.69
CA THR A 59 3.28 16.61 3.45
C THR A 59 3.49 16.54 4.95
N ARG A 60 4.49 15.78 5.41
CA ARG A 60 4.80 15.58 6.83
C ARG A 60 6.22 15.12 7.08
N ILE A 61 6.63 15.28 8.33
CA ILE A 61 7.86 14.70 8.89
C ILE A 61 7.49 13.75 10.02
N THR A 62 8.02 12.53 9.97
CA THR A 62 7.91 11.54 11.05
C THR A 62 9.27 11.32 11.70
N GLU A 63 9.35 11.49 13.02
CA GLU A 63 10.52 11.21 13.85
C GLU A 63 10.33 9.89 14.60
N PHE A 64 11.09 8.87 14.22
CA PHE A 64 10.88 7.49 14.68
C PHE A 64 11.23 7.28 16.16
N LYS A 65 12.09 8.12 16.73
CA LYS A 65 12.55 8.00 18.12
C LYS A 65 11.41 8.15 19.13
N HIS A 66 10.35 8.91 18.79
CA HIS A 66 9.12 8.98 19.60
C HIS A 66 8.37 7.64 19.67
N ILE A 67 8.44 6.83 18.60
CA ILE A 67 7.78 5.52 18.52
C ILE A 67 8.61 4.45 19.21
N SER A 68 9.90 4.37 18.85
CA SER A 68 10.78 3.30 19.32
C SER A 68 11.27 3.49 20.75
N GLN A 69 11.18 4.71 21.30
CA GLN A 69 11.63 5.08 22.65
C GLN A 69 13.10 4.69 22.92
N GLN A 70 13.93 4.63 21.87
CA GLN A 70 15.32 4.25 21.96
C GLN A 70 16.18 5.35 22.63
N THR A 71 17.09 4.93 23.51
CA THR A 71 18.09 5.82 24.14
C THR A 71 19.42 5.73 23.38
N ILE A 72 19.51 6.46 22.27
CA ILE A 72 20.72 6.56 21.45
C ILE A 72 21.05 8.02 21.14
N SER A 73 22.32 8.32 20.87
CA SER A 73 22.72 9.63 20.40
C SER A 73 22.14 9.93 19.02
N GLY A 74 21.53 11.09 18.85
CA GLY A 74 20.91 11.49 17.59
C GLY A 74 19.49 10.97 17.38
N THR A 75 18.93 11.25 16.20
CA THR A 75 17.57 10.87 15.79
C THR A 75 17.47 10.64 14.29
N THR A 76 16.49 9.83 13.87
CA THR A 76 16.16 9.58 12.45
C THR A 76 14.78 10.12 12.16
N ILE A 77 14.69 10.95 11.13
CA ILE A 77 13.43 11.46 10.60
C ILE A 77 13.21 10.96 9.17
N VAL A 78 11.95 10.98 8.73
CA VAL A 78 11.59 10.83 7.32
C VAL A 78 10.69 11.97 6.88
N LYS A 79 10.99 12.55 5.72
CA LYS A 79 10.13 13.50 5.00
C LYS A 79 9.38 12.74 3.91
N GLU A 80 8.07 12.93 3.83
CA GLU A 80 7.19 12.20 2.92
C GLU A 80 6.68 13.09 1.79
N PHE A 81 7.07 12.77 0.56
CA PHE A 81 6.71 13.51 -0.65
C PHE A 81 5.63 12.76 -1.44
N PRO A 82 4.47 13.37 -1.71
CA PRO A 82 3.44 12.77 -2.54
C PRO A 82 3.92 12.70 -3.99
N GLN A 83 3.63 11.59 -4.67
CA GLN A 83 3.93 11.44 -6.08
C GLN A 83 2.89 10.56 -6.77
N ASN A 84 2.82 10.66 -8.10
CA ASN A 84 2.01 9.74 -8.88
C ASN A 84 2.64 8.35 -8.86
N PHE A 85 1.81 7.31 -8.82
CA PHE A 85 2.26 5.96 -9.06
C PHE A 85 2.60 5.79 -10.56
N GLU A 86 3.75 5.21 -10.86
CA GLU A 86 4.18 4.88 -12.21
C GLU A 86 4.73 3.46 -12.19
N ARG A 87 3.99 2.50 -12.75
CA ARG A 87 4.30 1.06 -12.72
C ARG A 87 5.71 0.75 -13.24
N ASP A 88 6.08 1.39 -14.36
CA ASP A 88 7.34 1.14 -15.07
C ASP A 88 8.51 2.01 -14.54
N ASN A 89 8.29 2.76 -13.46
CA ASN A 89 9.30 3.62 -12.84
C ASN A 89 9.69 3.09 -11.45
N PRO A 90 10.91 2.55 -11.26
CA PRO A 90 11.31 1.92 -9.99
C PRO A 90 11.29 2.85 -8.77
N ASP A 91 11.36 4.17 -8.98
CA ASP A 91 11.32 5.15 -7.89
C ASP A 91 9.87 5.52 -7.47
N LYS A 92 8.87 5.05 -8.23
CA LYS A 92 7.45 5.43 -8.08
C LYS A 92 6.46 4.28 -8.24
N ASN A 93 6.95 3.05 -8.34
CA ASN A 93 6.13 1.86 -8.60
C ASN A 93 5.59 1.19 -7.33
N ILE A 94 5.59 1.88 -6.19
CA ILE A 94 4.97 1.35 -4.96
C ILE A 94 3.54 1.92 -4.83
N PRO A 95 2.49 1.09 -4.93
CA PRO A 95 1.10 1.54 -4.85
C PRO A 95 0.71 1.77 -3.38
N TYR A 96 0.85 3.01 -2.91
CA TYR A 96 0.35 3.36 -1.58
C TYR A 96 -1.17 3.58 -1.67
N TYR A 97 -1.65 4.75 -2.04
CA TYR A 97 -3.07 5.10 -1.81
C TYR A 97 -3.93 4.85 -3.06
N PRO A 98 -4.99 4.01 -2.99
CA PRO A 98 -5.93 3.90 -4.10
C PRO A 98 -6.65 5.23 -4.36
N ILE A 99 -6.96 5.53 -5.62
CA ILE A 99 -7.70 6.74 -6.00
C ILE A 99 -9.16 6.39 -6.25
N PHE A 100 -10.05 6.85 -5.38
CA PHE A 100 -11.48 6.56 -5.47
C PHE A 100 -12.20 7.54 -6.41
N THR A 101 -12.60 7.04 -7.58
CA THR A 101 -13.51 7.70 -8.52
C THR A 101 -14.53 6.69 -9.04
N ASP A 102 -15.64 7.14 -9.60
CA ASP A 102 -16.66 6.26 -10.19
C ASP A 102 -16.08 5.42 -11.33
N GLU A 103 -15.20 5.99 -12.15
CA GLU A 103 -14.49 5.28 -13.22
C GLU A 103 -13.60 4.16 -12.68
N ASN A 104 -12.84 4.42 -11.61
CA ASN A 104 -11.97 3.43 -11.00
C ASN A 104 -12.75 2.32 -10.31
N LYS A 105 -13.90 2.67 -9.71
CA LYS A 105 -14.82 1.67 -9.15
C LYS A 105 -15.35 0.74 -10.22
N GLN A 106 -15.83 1.27 -11.36
CA GLN A 106 -16.30 0.45 -12.48
C GLN A 106 -15.19 -0.47 -13.02
N LYS A 107 -13.96 0.03 -13.08
CA LYS A 107 -12.80 -0.77 -13.48
C LYS A 107 -12.51 -1.90 -12.49
N LEU A 108 -12.52 -1.60 -11.19
CA LEU A 108 -12.35 -2.58 -10.13
C LEU A 108 -13.43 -3.66 -10.18
N ASP A 109 -14.69 -3.27 -10.35
CA ASP A 109 -15.82 -4.21 -10.43
C ASP A 109 -15.62 -5.21 -11.58
N ARG A 110 -15.10 -4.76 -12.74
CA ARG A 110 -14.75 -5.66 -13.85
C ARG A 110 -13.65 -6.65 -13.50
N TYR A 111 -12.65 -6.25 -12.73
CA TYR A 111 -11.61 -7.15 -12.26
C TYR A 111 -12.14 -8.17 -11.25
N LEU A 112 -12.96 -7.74 -10.30
CA LEU A 112 -13.58 -8.62 -9.30
C LEU A 112 -14.47 -9.67 -9.97
N SER A 113 -15.38 -9.26 -10.87
CA SER A 113 -16.22 -10.20 -11.62
C SER A 113 -15.43 -11.13 -12.55
N PHE A 114 -14.22 -10.73 -12.98
CA PHE A 114 -13.34 -11.61 -13.74
C PHE A 114 -12.65 -12.63 -12.83
N ALA A 115 -12.21 -12.21 -11.64
CA ALA A 115 -11.61 -13.09 -10.64
C ALA A 115 -12.57 -14.18 -10.16
N GLU A 116 -13.88 -13.87 -10.07
CA GLU A 116 -14.93 -14.84 -9.73
C GLU A 116 -15.03 -16.03 -10.69
N GLN A 117 -14.41 -15.97 -11.88
CA GLN A 117 -14.36 -17.11 -12.82
C GLN A 117 -13.32 -18.16 -12.43
N PHE A 118 -12.53 -17.92 -11.38
CA PHE A 118 -11.44 -18.79 -10.93
C PHE A 118 -11.70 -19.27 -9.51
N ASP A 119 -12.20 -20.50 -9.38
CA ASP A 119 -12.59 -21.11 -8.09
C ASP A 119 -11.41 -21.31 -7.11
N ASN A 120 -10.18 -21.16 -7.57
CA ASN A 120 -8.97 -21.36 -6.78
C ASN A 120 -8.24 -20.05 -6.42
N ILE A 121 -8.88 -18.90 -6.59
CA ILE A 121 -8.31 -17.58 -6.24
C ILE A 121 -9.08 -16.97 -5.06
N THR A 122 -8.36 -16.70 -3.99
CA THR A 122 -8.85 -15.91 -2.85
C THR A 122 -8.14 -14.55 -2.86
N LEU A 123 -8.89 -13.48 -3.09
CA LEU A 123 -8.39 -12.11 -3.02
C LEU A 123 -8.52 -11.56 -1.59
N VAL A 124 -7.42 -11.07 -1.01
CA VAL A 124 -7.44 -10.45 0.32
C VAL A 124 -6.33 -9.42 0.44
N GLY A 125 -6.61 -8.24 1.00
CA GLY A 125 -5.58 -7.21 1.15
C GLY A 125 -5.93 -5.88 0.56
N ARG A 126 -5.21 -4.84 1.01
CA ARG A 126 -5.29 -3.46 0.50
C ARG A 126 -5.23 -3.40 -1.03
N LEU A 127 -4.30 -4.14 -1.64
CA LEU A 127 -4.06 -4.08 -3.09
C LEU A 127 -5.03 -4.98 -3.86
N ALA A 128 -5.25 -6.21 -3.39
CA ALA A 128 -6.11 -7.18 -4.07
C ALA A 128 -7.59 -6.76 -4.03
N GLU A 129 -8.02 -6.11 -2.96
CA GLU A 129 -9.39 -5.60 -2.81
C GLU A 129 -9.51 -4.10 -3.18
N ASN A 130 -8.40 -3.45 -3.57
CA ASN A 130 -8.31 -2.00 -3.85
C ASN A 130 -8.97 -1.13 -2.76
N ARG A 131 -8.65 -1.41 -1.50
CA ARG A 131 -9.21 -0.75 -0.31
C ARG A 131 -8.13 -0.04 0.49
N TYR A 132 -8.52 1.03 1.16
CA TYR A 132 -7.66 1.69 2.14
C TYR A 132 -7.91 1.09 3.52
N TYR A 133 -7.04 0.17 3.94
CA TYR A 133 -7.10 -0.49 5.24
C TYR A 133 -6.05 0.04 6.20
N ASP A 134 -6.44 0.20 7.46
CA ASP A 134 -5.51 0.21 8.58
C ASP A 134 -5.04 -1.23 8.92
N MET A 135 -4.01 -1.36 9.76
CA MET A 135 -3.39 -2.67 10.03
C MET A 135 -4.33 -3.64 10.75
N ASP A 136 -5.14 -3.16 11.68
CA ASP A 136 -6.12 -3.96 12.41
C ASP A 136 -7.29 -4.38 11.52
N ASP A 137 -7.76 -3.50 10.64
CA ASP A 137 -8.81 -3.83 9.66
C ASP A 137 -8.38 -4.99 8.75
N ILE A 138 -7.16 -4.96 8.23
CA ILE A 138 -6.70 -6.04 7.34
C ILE A 138 -6.45 -7.35 8.10
N VAL A 139 -6.02 -7.29 9.37
CA VAL A 139 -5.92 -8.49 10.21
C VAL A 139 -7.31 -9.09 10.44
N ALA A 140 -8.29 -8.27 10.80
CA ALA A 140 -9.67 -8.72 10.98
C ALA A 140 -10.24 -9.32 9.70
N ARG A 141 -10.01 -8.66 8.55
CA ARG A 141 -10.43 -9.15 7.24
C ARG A 141 -9.79 -10.49 6.89
N ALA A 142 -8.48 -10.66 7.12
CA ALA A 142 -7.79 -11.91 6.86
C ALA A 142 -8.31 -13.07 7.73
N LEU A 143 -8.59 -12.80 9.02
CA LEU A 143 -9.19 -13.79 9.92
C LEU A 143 -10.61 -14.17 9.49
N GLN A 144 -11.39 -13.20 9.01
CA GLN A 144 -12.72 -13.47 8.47
C GLN A 144 -12.65 -14.35 7.21
N VAL A 145 -11.77 -14.03 6.25
CA VAL A 145 -11.54 -14.87 5.05
C VAL A 145 -11.14 -16.28 5.45
N PHE A 146 -10.24 -16.42 6.44
CA PHE A 146 -9.84 -17.73 6.93
C PHE A 146 -11.05 -18.53 7.45
N ALA A 147 -11.91 -17.93 8.28
CA ALA A 147 -13.08 -18.61 8.83
C ALA A 147 -14.16 -18.97 7.80
N ASP A 148 -14.27 -18.19 6.72
CA ASP A 148 -15.30 -18.39 5.69
C ASP A 148 -14.88 -19.41 4.63
N GLU A 149 -13.58 -19.47 4.29
CA GLU A 149 -13.07 -20.20 3.12
C GLU A 149 -12.20 -21.43 3.48
N PHE A 150 -11.75 -21.58 4.73
CA PHE A 150 -10.78 -22.61 5.16
C PHE A 150 -11.15 -23.30 6.49
#